data_AF-A0A933GBQ8-F1
#
_entry.id   AF-A0A933GBQ8-F1
#
_cell.length_a   1.000
_cell.length_b   1.000
_cell.length_c   1.000
_cell.angle_alpha   90.00
_cell.angle_beta   90.00
_cell.angle_gamma   90.00
#
_symmetry.space_group_name_H-M   'P 1'
#
loop_
_entity.id
_entity.type
_entity.pdbx_description
1 polymer ?
#
loop_
_entity_poly.entity_id
_entity_poly.type
_entity_poly.pdbx_seq_one_letter_code
_entity_poly.pdbx_strand_id
1 'polypeptide(L)' 'QWTVRGVVRSVIPEINVIVLTHEEISGFMPSMTMGFRTAAPQLYNGLEVGDRIRFTLKGVPPNVTIVAIAREGKS' A
#
# COMPACT_ATOMS: atom_id res chain seq x y z
N GLN A 1 1.97 -12.89 5.75
CA GLN A 1 2.61 -11.80 5.00
C GLN A 1 2.18 -11.91 3.55
N TRP A 2 1.90 -10.79 2.90
CA TRP A 2 1.51 -10.75 1.49
C TRP A 2 2.36 -9.73 0.75
N THR A 3 2.69 -10.02 -0.50
CA THR A 3 3.29 -9.07 -1.43
C THR A 3 2.27 -8.80 -2.52
N VAL A 4 1.87 -7.54 -2.65
CA VAL A 4 0.72 -7.12 -3.46
C VAL A 4 1.15 -5.95 -4.34
N ARG A 5 0.59 -5.84 -5.54
CA ARG A 5 0.76 -4.64 -6.37
C ARG A 5 -0.41 -3.69 -6.19
N GLY A 6 -0.17 -2.42 -6.43
CA GLY A 6 -1.22 -1.42 -6.42
C GLY A 6 -0.79 -0.10 -7.04
N VAL A 7 -1.75 0.80 -7.14
CA VAL A 7 -1.57 2.17 -7.64
C VAL A 7 -1.82 3.14 -6.49
N VAL A 8 -0.91 4.07 -6.29
CA VAL A 8 -1.05 5.14 -5.30
C VAL A 8 -2.20 6.06 -5.71
N ARG A 9 -3.16 6.24 -4.81
CA ARG A 9 -4.31 7.15 -5.00
C ARG A 9 -4.25 8.38 -4.11
N SER A 10 -3.65 8.26 -2.93
CA SER A 10 -3.36 9.39 -2.04
C SER A 10 -2.31 9.01 -1.01
N VAL A 11 -1.56 9.98 -0.51
CA VAL A 11 -0.70 9.87 0.66
C VAL A 11 -1.24 10.86 1.68
N ILE A 12 -1.53 10.40 2.90
CA ILE A 12 -2.09 11.20 4.00
C ILE A 12 -1.12 11.14 5.19
N PRO A 13 -0.05 11.97 5.17
CA PRO A 13 1.02 11.90 6.17
C PRO A 13 0.54 12.16 7.60
N GLU A 14 -0.51 12.97 7.78
CA GLU A 14 -1.04 13.39 9.09
C GLU A 14 -1.50 12.19 9.94
N ILE A 15 -1.93 11.12 9.29
CA ILE A 15 -2.38 9.89 9.94
C ILE A 15 -1.57 8.65 9.51
N ASN A 16 -0.44 8.84 8.82
CA ASN A 16 0.46 7.79 8.34
C ASN A 16 -0.28 6.71 7.50
N VAL A 17 -1.11 7.16 6.56
CA VAL A 17 -1.91 6.31 5.67
C VAL A 17 -1.58 6.58 4.21
N ILE A 18 -1.46 5.51 3.42
CA ILE A 18 -1.47 5.58 1.95
C ILE A 18 -2.77 4.96 1.46
N VAL A 19 -3.49 5.66 0.58
CA VAL A 19 -4.64 5.10 -0.14
C VAL A 19 -4.14 4.45 -1.42
N LEU A 20 -4.41 3.16 -1.59
CA LEU A 20 -4.00 2.37 -2.73
C LEU A 20 -5.22 1.74 -3.39
N THR A 21 -5.25 1.73 -4.73
CA THR A 21 -5.99 0.68 -5.44
C THR A 21 -5.07 -0.53 -5.51
N HIS A 22 -5.34 -1.56 -4.71
CA HIS A 22 -4.51 -2.77 -4.68
C HIS A 22 -5.12 -3.88 -5.52
N GLU A 23 -4.28 -4.74 -6.07
CA GLU A 23 -4.68 -6.02 -6.67
C GLU A 23 -5.19 -6.98 -5.60
N GLU A 24 -5.73 -8.13 -6.01
CA GLU A 24 -6.21 -9.15 -5.07
C GLU A 24 -5.14 -9.55 -4.04
N ILE A 25 -5.53 -9.55 -2.78
CA ILE A 25 -4.75 -10.12 -1.69
C ILE A 25 -5.30 -11.52 -1.44
N SER A 26 -4.68 -12.51 -2.09
CA SER A 26 -5.17 -13.89 -2.10
C SER A 26 -5.48 -14.43 -0.68
N GLY A 27 -6.70 -14.96 -0.52
CA GLY A 27 -7.21 -15.51 0.74
C GLY A 27 -7.59 -14.47 1.80
N PHE A 28 -7.52 -13.17 1.49
CA PHE A 28 -7.86 -12.10 2.43
C PHE A 28 -8.87 -11.11 1.85
N MET A 29 -8.60 -10.52 0.68
CA MET A 29 -9.38 -9.38 0.20
C MET A 29 -9.31 -9.24 -1.33
N PRO A 30 -10.45 -9.03 -2.02
CA PRO A 30 -10.46 -8.75 -3.45
C PRO A 30 -9.84 -7.38 -3.74
N SER A 31 -9.50 -7.14 -5.02
CA SER A 31 -8.98 -5.85 -5.49
C SER A 31 -9.95 -4.71 -5.17
N MET A 32 -9.50 -3.71 -4.43
CA MET A 32 -10.29 -2.50 -4.15
C MET A 32 -9.41 -1.29 -3.83
N THR A 33 -10.04 -0.14 -3.58
CA THR A 33 -9.33 1.08 -3.16
C THR A 33 -9.56 1.32 -1.67
N MET A 34 -8.48 1.30 -0.89
CA MET A 34 -8.55 1.53 0.56
C MET A 34 -7.26 2.12 1.13
N GLY A 35 -7.33 2.62 2.36
CA GLY A 35 -6.18 3.11 3.11
C GLY A 35 -5.44 2.00 3.87
N PHE A 36 -4.12 2.02 3.79
CA PHE A 36 -3.23 1.20 4.61
C PHE A 36 -2.33 2.07 5.45
N ARG A 37 -2.19 1.73 6.73
CA ARG A 37 -1.12 2.29 7.56
C ARG A 37 0.23 1.76 7.10
N THR A 38 1.26 2.58 7.25
CA THR A 38 2.64 2.14 7.02
C THR A 38 3.40 2.00 8.32
N ALA A 39 4.40 1.12 8.35
CA ALA A 39 5.23 0.90 9.53
C ALA A 39 6.13 2.10 9.83
N ALA A 40 6.43 2.93 8.82
CA ALA A 40 7.28 4.11 8.96
C ALA A 40 6.97 5.13 7.85
N PRO A 41 6.88 6.44 8.17
CA PRO A 41 6.59 7.49 7.19
C PRO A 41 7.50 7.49 5.96
N GLN A 42 8.74 7.06 6.11
CA GLN A 42 9.73 7.06 5.02
C GLN A 42 9.34 6.14 3.86
N LEU A 43 8.43 5.19 4.08
CA LEU A 43 7.98 4.25 3.04
C LEU A 43 7.22 4.94 1.91
N TYR A 44 6.56 6.08 2.16
CA TYR A 44 5.87 6.86 1.12
C TYR A 44 6.63 8.09 0.66
N ASN A 45 7.90 8.26 1.08
CA ASN A 45 8.68 9.42 0.66
C ASN A 45 8.79 9.47 -0.87
N GLY A 46 8.31 10.58 -1.43
CA GLY A 46 8.30 10.87 -2.85
C GLY A 46 7.37 10.00 -3.70
N LEU A 47 6.50 9.18 -3.10
CA LEU A 47 5.43 8.53 -3.87
C LEU A 47 4.47 9.59 -4.39
N GLU A 48 4.05 9.43 -5.64
CA GLU A 48 3.10 10.32 -6.28
C GLU A 48 1.82 9.56 -6.64
N VAL A 49 0.70 10.28 -6.74
CA VAL A 49 -0.55 9.71 -7.24
C VAL A 49 -0.33 9.17 -8.66
N GLY A 50 -0.74 7.92 -8.90
CA GLY A 50 -0.54 7.21 -10.16
C GLY A 50 0.70 6.30 -10.18
N ASP A 51 1.58 6.38 -9.19
CA ASP A 51 2.72 5.45 -9.08
C ASP A 51 2.21 4.01 -8.91
N ARG A 52 2.73 3.10 -9.75
CA ARG A 52 2.59 1.66 -9.57
C ARG A 52 3.64 1.22 -8.57
N ILE A 53 3.20 0.51 -7.53
CA ILE A 53 4.07 0.00 -6.49
C ILE A 53 3.82 -1.47 -6.22
N ARG A 54 4.87 -2.16 -5.79
CA ARG A 54 4.79 -3.45 -5.10
C ARG A 54 5.00 -3.18 -3.62
N PHE A 55 4.09 -3.63 -2.78
CA PHE A 55 4.16 -3.41 -1.34
C PHE A 55 3.99 -4.71 -0.56
N THR A 56 4.55 -4.76 0.64
CA THR A 56 4.47 -5.92 1.52
C THR A 56 3.59 -5.61 2.73
N LEU A 57 2.57 -6.43 2.95
CA LEU A 57 1.70 -6.41 4.12
C LEU A 57 2.15 -7.43 5.16
N LYS A 58 2.27 -6.99 6.42
CA LYS A 58 2.50 -7.86 7.57
C LYS A 58 1.44 -7.60 8.63
N GLY A 59 1.06 -8.64 9.37
CA GLY A 59 0.01 -8.60 10.38
C GLY A 59 -0.96 -9.78 10.24
N VAL A 60 -2.10 -9.67 10.91
CA VAL A 60 -3.17 -10.68 10.92
C VAL A 60 -4.47 -9.96 10.55
N PRO A 61 -5.23 -10.44 9.54
CA PRO A 61 -6.52 -9.88 9.16
C PRO A 61 -7.43 -9.56 10.36
N PRO A 62 -8.12 -8.40 10.37
CA PRO A 62 -8.02 -7.31 9.39
C PRO A 62 -6.83 -6.36 9.63
N ASN A 63 -6.05 -6.57 10.69
CA ASN A 63 -4.96 -5.71 11.13
C ASN A 63 -3.65 -6.00 10.37
N VAL A 64 -3.50 -5.36 9.22
CA VAL A 64 -2.27 -5.40 8.41
C VAL A 64 -1.64 -4.01 8.29
N THR A 65 -0.33 -3.98 8.04
CA THR A 65 0.45 -2.75 7.87
C THR A 65 1.46 -2.94 6.75
N ILE A 66 1.70 -1.88 5.97
CA ILE A 66 2.74 -1.88 4.94
C ILE A 66 4.11 -1.77 5.60
N VAL A 67 4.98 -2.75 5.37
CA VAL A 67 6.35 -2.78 5.92
C VAL A 67 7.44 -2.55 4.87
N ALA A 68 7.10 -2.62 3.59
CA ALA A 68 8.01 -2.35 2.49
C ALA A 68 7.25 -1.87 1.25
N ILE A 69 7.86 -0.97 0.48
CA ILE A 69 7.36 -0.47 -0.81
C ILE A 69 8.52 -0.45 -1.80
N ALA A 70 8.27 -0.95 -3.02
CA ALA A 70 9.14 -0.82 -4.17
C ALA A 70 8.35 -0.21 -5.33
N ARG A 71 8.89 0.84 -5.96
CA ARG A 71 8.25 1.48 -7.11
C ARG A 71 8.46 0.64 -8.37
N GLU A 72 7.43 0.51 -9.19
CA GLU A 72 7.45 -0.21 -10.46
C GLU A 72 7.30 0.74 -11.68
N GLY A 73 7.13 2.04 -11.46
CA GLY A 73 6.98 3.07 -12.51
C GLY A 73 5.66 3.81 -12.39
N LYS A 74 5.30 4.58 -13.43
CA LYS A 74 4.00 5.27 -13.52
C LYS A 74 3.07 4.52 -14.47
N SER A 75 1.78 4.49 -14.13
CA SER A 75 0.76 3.80 -14.93
C SER A 75 0.17 4.65 -16.04
#